data_AF-A0AA41S0X9-F1
#
_entry.id   AF-A0AA41S0X9-F1
#
_cell.length_a   1.000
_cell.length_b   1.000
_cell.length_c   1.000
_cell.angle_alpha   90.00
_cell.angle_beta   90.00
_cell.angle_gamma   90.00
#
_symmetry.space_group_name_H-M   'P 1'
#
loop_
_entity.id
_entity.type
_entity.pdbx_description
1 polymer ?
#
loop_
_entity_poly.entity_id
_entity_poly.type
_entity_poly.pdbx_seq_one_letter_code
_entity_poly.pdbx_strand_id
1 'polypeptide(L)'
;MKCCSTLCKYCNLSLLETTFTRSVIDTHKFGQLQAVDLQSIEPALRADTEGDNLRHDIPGTFDNRGAILSAVPSYEDPYIKVPKILNKE
;
A
#
# COMPACT_ATOMS: atom_id res chain seq x y z
N MET A 1 -5.64 -22.24 -6.89
CA MET A 1 -5.59 -20.94 -7.63
C MET A 1 -6.41 -19.80 -7.00
N LYS A 2 -7.12 -19.98 -5.87
CA LYS A 2 -7.92 -18.90 -5.23
C LYS A 2 -7.10 -17.79 -4.54
N CYS A 3 -5.85 -18.06 -4.16
CA CYS A 3 -5.01 -17.10 -3.42
C CYS A 3 -4.61 -15.88 -4.28
N CYS A 4 -4.35 -16.12 -5.58
CA CYS A 4 -3.93 -15.12 -6.54
C CYS A 4 -5.00 -14.03 -6.80
N SER A 5 -6.26 -14.44 -6.95
CA SER A 5 -7.38 -13.52 -7.15
C SER A 5 -7.69 -12.68 -5.91
N THR A 6 -7.44 -13.21 -4.72
CA THR A 6 -7.68 -12.50 -3.46
C THR A 6 -6.62 -11.42 -3.23
N LEU A 7 -5.34 -11.72 -3.48
CA LEU A 7 -4.26 -10.74 -3.36
C LEU A 7 -4.45 -9.54 -4.31
N CYS A 8 -4.89 -9.79 -5.55
CA CYS A 8 -5.17 -8.72 -6.51
C CYS A 8 -6.29 -7.77 -6.02
N LYS A 9 -7.29 -8.29 -5.30
CA LYS A 9 -8.36 -7.48 -4.69
C LYS A 9 -7.83 -6.61 -3.55
N TYR A 10 -7.00 -7.16 -2.67
CA TYR A 10 -6.42 -6.39 -1.56
C TYR A 10 -5.47 -5.28 -2.03
N CYS A 11 -4.75 -5.50 -3.13
CA CYS A 11 -3.83 -4.51 -3.70
C CYS A 11 -4.50 -3.58 -4.73
N ASN A 12 -5.82 -3.65 -4.90
CA ASN A 12 -6.59 -2.89 -5.91
C ASN A 12 -5.97 -2.95 -7.32
N LEU A 13 -5.59 -4.16 -7.73
CA LEU A 13 -4.82 -4.41 -8.95
C LEU A 13 -5.69 -5.20 -9.95
N SER A 14 -5.78 -4.73 -11.19
CA SER A 14 -6.47 -5.41 -12.29
C SER A 14 -5.47 -6.14 -13.19
N LEU A 15 -5.00 -7.32 -12.75
CA LEU A 15 -4.04 -8.11 -13.52
C LEU A 15 -4.73 -9.10 -14.47
N LEU A 16 -4.15 -9.27 -15.67
CA LEU A 16 -4.46 -10.38 -16.58
C LEU A 16 -3.89 -11.67 -15.99
N GLU A 17 -4.75 -12.66 -15.72
CA GLU A 17 -4.50 -13.79 -14.82
C GLU A 17 -3.30 -14.71 -15.15
N THR A 18 -2.71 -14.61 -16.34
CA THR A 18 -1.76 -15.60 -16.87
C THR A 18 -0.28 -15.29 -16.61
N THR A 19 0.13 -14.03 -16.43
CA THR A 19 1.56 -13.68 -16.23
C THR A 19 1.97 -13.67 -14.76
N PHE A 20 1.05 -13.31 -13.86
CA PHE A 20 1.34 -13.13 -12.44
C PHE A 20 1.53 -14.46 -11.68
N THR A 21 0.82 -15.52 -12.08
CA THR A 21 0.85 -16.82 -11.38
C THR A 21 2.24 -17.48 -11.41
N ARG A 22 2.98 -17.38 -12.52
CA ARG A 22 4.34 -17.94 -12.63
C ARG A 22 5.36 -17.15 -11.80
N SER A 23 5.25 -15.81 -11.77
CA SER A 23 6.12 -14.95 -10.97
C SER A 23 5.95 -15.17 -9.47
N VAL A 24 4.72 -15.38 -9.00
CA VAL A 24 4.42 -15.64 -7.58
C VAL A 24 4.92 -17.02 -7.13
N ILE A 25 4.92 -18.01 -8.02
CA ILE A 25 5.50 -19.34 -7.71
C ILE A 25 7.03 -19.25 -7.63
N ASP A 26 7.68 -18.45 -8.47
CA ASP A 26 9.15 -18.27 -8.43
C ASP A 26 9.63 -17.52 -7.16
N THR A 27 8.75 -16.74 -6.51
CA THR A 27 9.01 -16.20 -5.16
C THR A 27 9.02 -17.26 -4.05
N HIS A 28 8.90 -18.56 -4.34
CA HIS A 28 9.07 -19.64 -3.34
C HIS A 28 10.49 -19.72 -2.72
N LYS A 29 11.41 -18.85 -3.14
CA LYS A 29 12.69 -18.60 -2.46
C LYS A 29 12.54 -18.20 -0.97
N PHE A 30 11.36 -17.75 -0.55
CA PHE A 30 11.03 -17.52 0.87
C PHE A 30 10.85 -18.79 1.71
N GLY A 31 10.79 -19.99 1.11
CA GLY A 31 10.64 -21.26 1.84
C GLY A 31 11.80 -21.57 2.80
N GLN A 32 12.99 -21.02 2.55
CA GLN A 32 14.17 -21.21 3.39
C GLN A 32 14.01 -20.58 4.79
N LEU A 33 13.16 -19.55 4.94
CA LEU A 33 12.94 -18.87 6.21
C LEU A 33 12.02 -19.66 7.17
N GLN A 34 11.29 -20.67 6.68
CA GLN A 34 10.42 -21.50 7.53
C GLN A 34 11.18 -22.50 8.40
N ALA A 35 12.43 -22.83 8.04
CA ALA A 35 13.29 -23.74 8.79
C ALA A 35 14.08 -23.04 9.92
N VAL A 36 13.97 -21.71 10.03
CA VAL A 36 14.66 -20.92 11.05
C VAL A 36 13.78 -20.82 12.29
N ASP A 37 14.34 -21.14 13.47
CA ASP A 37 13.64 -20.97 14.73
C ASP A 37 13.60 -19.48 15.12
N LEU A 38 12.39 -18.93 15.24
CA LEU A 38 12.12 -17.51 15.52
C LEU A 38 11.33 -17.32 16.82
N GLN A 39 11.11 -18.37 17.62
CA GLN A 39 10.20 -18.31 18.78
C GLN A 39 10.61 -17.29 19.86
N SER A 40 11.88 -16.88 19.88
CA SER A 40 12.43 -15.97 20.90
C SER A 40 13.09 -14.71 20.33
N ILE A 41 12.91 -14.41 19.04
CA ILE A 41 13.53 -13.26 18.38
C ILE A 41 12.48 -12.17 18.18
N GLU A 42 12.75 -10.98 18.71
CA GLU A 42 11.90 -9.81 18.47
C GLU A 42 12.02 -9.35 17.01
N PRO A 43 10.89 -9.04 16.34
CA PRO A 43 10.92 -8.60 14.95
C PRO A 43 11.58 -7.22 14.84
N ALA A 44 12.49 -7.08 13.87
CA ALA A 44 13.11 -5.79 13.59
C ALA A 44 12.07 -4.83 12.98
N LEU A 45 11.76 -3.75 13.70
CA LEU A 45 10.79 -2.73 13.26
C LEU A 45 11.47 -1.63 12.41
N ARG A 46 12.61 -1.07 12.88
CA ARG A 46 13.61 -0.24 12.15
C ARG A 46 14.95 -0.27 12.89
N ALA A 47 16.07 0.00 12.20
CA ALA A 47 17.41 -0.01 12.79
C ALA A 47 17.72 1.21 13.69
N ASP A 48 16.92 2.27 13.57
CA ASP A 48 17.10 3.59 14.16
C ASP A 48 15.90 4.04 15.00
N THR A 49 15.18 3.09 15.62
CA THR A 49 13.92 3.38 16.35
C THR A 49 14.10 4.02 17.73
N GLU A 50 15.27 4.57 18.03
CA GLU A 50 15.53 5.23 19.32
C GLU A 50 15.17 6.72 19.22
N GLY A 51 13.91 7.05 19.50
CA GLY A 51 13.51 8.45 19.65
C GLY A 51 12.02 8.71 19.47
N ASP A 52 11.50 9.58 20.33
CA ASP A 52 10.18 10.18 20.18
C ASP A 52 10.17 11.13 18.97
N ASN A 53 9.75 10.64 17.82
CA ASN A 53 9.55 11.44 16.61
C ASN A 53 8.22 12.21 16.69
N LEU A 54 8.10 13.10 17.68
CA LEU A 54 6.90 13.89 17.91
C LEU A 54 6.94 15.17 17.07
N ARG A 55 5.86 15.43 16.33
CA ARG A 55 5.67 16.70 15.63
C ARG A 55 5.23 17.77 16.63
N HIS A 56 5.82 18.97 16.55
CA HIS A 56 5.33 20.13 17.31
C HIS A 56 3.92 20.53 16.87
N ASP A 57 3.09 20.97 17.82
CA ASP A 57 1.73 21.46 17.56
C ASP A 57 1.77 22.93 17.10
N ILE A 58 2.40 23.16 15.94
CA ILE A 58 2.53 24.48 15.32
C ILE A 58 1.86 24.39 13.95
N PRO A 59 0.99 25.34 13.58
CA PRO A 59 0.36 25.36 12.26
C PRO A 59 1.42 25.56 11.16
N GLY A 60 1.37 24.74 10.12
CA GLY A 60 2.18 24.88 8.91
C GLY A 60 1.39 25.54 7.77
N THR A 61 2.02 26.42 7.00
CA THR A 61 1.42 26.98 5.79
C THR A 61 1.36 25.94 4.68
N PHE A 62 0.38 26.09 3.78
CA PHE A 62 0.20 25.21 2.65
C PHE A 62 0.26 26.01 1.35
N ASP A 63 1.45 26.08 0.77
CA ASP A 63 1.72 27.03 -0.32
C ASP A 63 1.32 26.47 -1.71
N ASN A 64 1.19 25.15 -1.85
CA ASN A 64 1.13 24.45 -3.15
C ASN A 64 -0.28 24.00 -3.56
N ARG A 65 -1.33 24.78 -3.27
CA ARG A 65 -2.71 24.42 -3.69
C ARG A 65 -2.83 24.28 -5.21
N GLY A 66 -2.24 25.20 -5.97
CA GLY A 66 -2.30 25.18 -7.44
C GLY A 66 -1.62 23.95 -8.06
N ALA A 67 -0.45 23.56 -7.54
CA ALA A 67 0.29 22.38 -8.02
C ALA A 67 -0.51 21.09 -7.80
N ILE A 68 -1.19 20.96 -6.66
CA ILE A 68 -2.00 19.78 -6.36
C ILE A 68 -3.22 19.70 -7.26
N LEU A 69 -3.92 20.82 -7.48
CA LEU A 69 -5.06 20.83 -8.40
C LEU A 69 -4.66 20.47 -9.83
N SER A 70 -3.48 20.89 -10.28
CA SER A 70 -2.97 20.51 -11.60
C SER A 70 -2.60 19.02 -11.72
N ALA A 71 -2.28 18.36 -10.60
CA ALA A 71 -1.96 16.93 -10.57
C ALA A 71 -3.21 16.02 -10.50
N VAL A 72 -4.37 16.58 -10.14
CA VAL A 72 -5.61 15.82 -9.99
C VAL A 72 -6.25 15.59 -11.38
N PRO A 73 -6.51 14.34 -11.78
CA PRO A 73 -7.07 14.04 -13.11
C PRO A 73 -8.50 14.56 -13.36
N SER A 74 -9.29 14.76 -12.30
CA SER A 74 -10.70 15.16 -12.40
C SER A 74 -11.10 16.02 -11.20
N TYR A 75 -11.33 17.31 -11.43
CA TYR A 75 -11.62 18.30 -10.40
C TYR A 75 -12.86 19.12 -10.77
N GLU A 76 -13.75 19.33 -9.80
CA GLU A 76 -14.94 20.15 -9.90
C GLU A 76 -15.04 20.98 -8.63
N ASP A 77 -14.65 22.26 -8.68
CA ASP A 77 -14.48 23.13 -7.51
C ASP A 77 -15.73 23.11 -6.59
N PRO A 78 -15.62 22.76 -5.29
CA PRO A 78 -14.41 22.57 -4.48
C PRO A 78 -13.92 21.11 -4.30
N TYR A 79 -14.45 20.14 -5.04
CA TYR A 79 -14.25 18.70 -4.81
C TYR A 79 -13.48 17.97 -5.91
N ILE A 80 -12.86 16.85 -5.52
CA ILE A 80 -12.28 15.88 -6.46
C ILE A 80 -13.38 14.91 -6.89
N LYS A 81 -13.58 14.77 -8.19
CA LYS A 81 -14.65 13.93 -8.73
C LYS A 81 -14.18 12.49 -8.85
N VAL A 82 -14.79 11.61 -8.06
CA VAL A 82 -14.58 10.16 -8.09
C VAL A 82 -15.86 9.43 -8.54
N PRO A 83 -15.75 8.24 -9.15
CA PRO A 83 -16.91 7.42 -9.43
C PRO A 83 -17.72 7.13 -8.15
N LYS A 84 -19.03 7.29 -8.22
CA LYS A 84 -19.91 6.98 -7.09
C LYS A 84 -19.78 5.50 -6.75
N ILE A 85 -19.51 5.20 -5.48
CA ILE A 85 -19.48 3.82 -4.98
C ILE A 85 -20.92 3.32 -4.99
N LEU A 86 -21.21 2.36 -5.86
CA LEU A 86 -22.44 1.58 -5.82
C LEU A 86 -22.15 0.37 -4.93
N ASN A 87 -22.77 0.31 -3.76
CA ASN A 87 -22.73 -0.91 -2.95
C ASN A 87 -23.41 -2.02 -3.76
N LYS A 88 -22.67 -3.09 -4.03
CA LYS A 88 -23.28 -4.36 -4.45
C LYS A 88 -23.73 -5.04 -3.17
N GLU A 89 -25.04 -5.27 -3.04
CA GLU A 89 -25.58 -6.29 -2.13
C GLU A 89 -25.02 -7.67 -2.47
#